data_AF-A0A9E6RJZ2-F1
#
_entry.id   AF-A0A9E6RJZ2-F1
#
_cell.length_a   1.000
_cell.length_b   1.000
_cell.length_c   1.000
_cell.angle_alpha   90.00
_cell.angle_beta   90.00
_cell.angle_gamma   90.00
#
_symmetry.space_group_name_H-M   'P 1'
#
loop_
_entity.id
_entity.type
_entity.pdbx_description
1 polymer ?
#
loop_
_entity_poly.entity_id
_entity_poly.type
_entity_poly.pdbx_seq_one_letter_code
_entity_poly.pdbx_strand_id
1 'polypeptide(L)'
;MSRHLLALVVAGGILATPATACSPEELDQLMSSVCLEAIGASRVLLADHSARLAEPQLLGLQRQLADATHACEADNDQLTAAAAAVRVAFAMGRIVGPAVSQE
;
A
#
# COMPACT_ATOMS: atom_id res chain seq x y z
N MET A 1 -8.04 -18.48 5.73
CA MET A 1 -8.36 -17.57 4.62
C MET A 1 -9.13 -16.31 5.07
N SER A 2 -8.75 -15.63 6.16
CA SER A 2 -9.64 -14.57 6.71
C SER A 2 -8.93 -13.36 7.34
N ARG A 3 -7.60 -13.27 7.31
CA ARG A 3 -6.86 -12.15 7.92
C ARG A 3 -6.61 -10.97 6.98
N HIS A 4 -6.59 -11.20 5.66
CA HIS A 4 -6.32 -10.14 4.68
C HIS A 4 -7.54 -9.27 4.34
N LEU A 5 -8.76 -9.71 4.67
CA LEU A 5 -9.98 -8.93 4.46
C LEU A 5 -10.21 -7.84 5.53
N LEU A 6 -9.60 -7.97 6.71
CA LEU A 6 -9.73 -6.99 7.79
C LEU A 6 -8.99 -5.68 7.48
N ALA A 7 -7.89 -5.73 6.71
CA ALA A 7 -7.11 -4.55 6.37
C ALA A 7 -7.88 -3.58 5.43
N LEU A 8 -8.70 -4.11 4.51
CA LEU A 8 -9.53 -3.27 3.64
C LEU A 8 -10.69 -2.60 4.38
N VAL A 9 -11.24 -3.26 5.42
CA VAL A 9 -12.30 -2.68 6.25
C VAL A 9 -11.74 -1.58 7.15
N VAL A 10 -10.50 -1.68 7.63
CA VAL A 10 -9.84 -0.58 8.36
C VAL A 10 -9.62 0.63 7.43
N ALA A 11 -9.16 0.41 6.19
CA ALA A 11 -9.04 1.48 5.21
C ALA A 11 -10.40 2.14 4.84
N GLY A 12 -11.48 1.36 4.80
CA GLY A 12 -12.84 1.88 4.61
C GLY A 12 -13.45 2.53 5.85
N GLY A 13 -13.06 2.08 7.05
CA GLY A 13 -13.56 2.58 8.34
C GLY A 13 -12.93 3.91 8.76
N ILE A 14 -11.66 4.14 8.38
CA ILE A 14 -10.99 5.44 8.60
C ILE A 14 -11.70 6.58 7.87
N LEU A 15 -12.39 6.30 6.75
CA LEU A 15 -13.19 7.28 6.01
C LEU A 15 -14.52 7.65 6.70
N ALA A 16 -14.93 6.93 7.75
CA ALA A 16 -16.18 7.19 8.48
C ALA A 16 -15.97 7.98 9.79
N THR A 17 -14.74 8.03 10.30
CA THR A 17 -14.38 8.93 11.41
C THR A 17 -14.11 10.33 10.85
N PRO A 18 -14.84 11.37 11.29
CA PRO A 18 -14.56 12.73 10.84
C PRO A 18 -13.14 13.08 11.30
N ALA A 19 -12.30 13.53 10.36
CA ALA A 19 -10.90 13.94 10.59
C ALA A 19 -10.73 15.05 11.65
N THR A 20 -11.84 15.56 12.20
CA THR A 20 -11.91 16.55 13.27
C THR A 20 -11.62 15.99 14.68
N ALA A 21 -11.35 14.69 14.82
CA ALA A 21 -11.10 14.06 16.11
C ALA A 21 -9.66 13.51 16.32
N CYS A 22 -8.81 13.48 15.28
CA CYS A 22 -7.40 13.09 15.43
C CYS A 22 -6.53 14.31 15.67
N SER A 23 -5.65 14.22 16.67
CA SER A 23 -4.51 15.14 16.78
C SER A 23 -3.54 14.94 15.59
N PRO A 24 -2.73 15.96 15.26
CA PRO A 24 -1.72 15.82 14.20
C PRO A 24 -0.75 14.65 14.42
N GLU A 25 -0.37 14.39 15.68
CA GLU A 25 0.52 13.28 16.04
C GLU A 25 -0.13 11.91 15.80
N GLU A 26 -1.41 11.75 16.17
CA GLU A 26 -2.17 10.52 15.89
C GLU A 26 -2.36 10.32 14.38
N LEU A 27 -2.56 11.39 13.62
CA LEU A 27 -2.64 11.33 12.17
C LEU A 27 -1.31 10.90 11.56
N ASP A 28 -0.19 11.46 12.00
CA ASP A 28 1.14 11.09 11.52
C ASP A 28 1.49 9.63 11.85
N GLN A 29 1.16 9.17 13.07
CA GLN A 29 1.31 7.76 13.46
C GLN A 29 0.45 6.84 12.60
N LEU A 30 -0.81 7.22 12.34
CA LEU A 30 -1.70 6.46 11.47
C LEU A 30 -1.16 6.40 10.03
N MET A 31 -0.70 7.53 9.49
CA MET A 31 -0.15 7.60 8.14
C MET A 31 1.14 6.80 8.01
N SER A 32 2.01 6.85 9.02
CA SER A 32 3.21 6.01 9.09
C SER A 32 2.87 4.51 9.06
N SER A 33 1.87 4.09 9.85
CA SER A 33 1.36 2.71 9.84
C SER A 33 0.83 2.31 8.46
N VAL A 34 0.02 3.17 7.82
CA VAL A 34 -0.51 2.95 6.47
C VAL A 34 0.61 2.83 5.45
N CYS A 35 1.64 3.68 5.55
CA CYS A 35 2.84 3.65 4.69
C CYS A 35 3.51 2.27 4.75
N LEU A 36 3.80 1.80 5.97
CA LEU A 36 4.48 0.53 6.21
C LEU A 36 3.63 -0.67 5.77
N GLU A 37 2.33 -0.67 6.07
CA GLU A 37 1.41 -1.75 5.67
C GLU A 37 1.27 -1.83 4.15
N ALA A 38 1.11 -0.69 3.47
CA ALA A 38 0.98 -0.64 2.01
C ALA A 38 2.26 -1.12 1.30
N ILE A 39 3.45 -0.75 1.80
CA ILE A 39 4.73 -1.27 1.31
C ILE A 39 4.84 -2.77 1.56
N GLY A 40 4.52 -3.23 2.77
CA GLY A 40 4.57 -4.64 3.14
C GLY A 40 3.68 -5.50 2.24
N ALA A 41 2.43 -5.09 2.04
CA ALA A 41 1.49 -5.77 1.14
C ALA A 41 2.00 -5.79 -0.30
N SER A 42 2.54 -4.66 -0.78
CA SER A 42 3.13 -4.55 -2.13
C SER A 42 4.31 -5.50 -2.32
N ARG A 43 5.20 -5.63 -1.33
CA ARG A 43 6.34 -6.56 -1.37
C ARG A 43 5.88 -8.01 -1.47
N VAL A 44 4.88 -8.41 -0.70
CA VAL A 44 4.31 -9.76 -0.74
C VAL A 44 3.70 -10.04 -2.11
N LEU A 45 2.83 -9.15 -2.61
CA LEU A 45 2.22 -9.31 -3.93
C LEU A 45 3.25 -9.41 -5.06
N LEU A 46 4.30 -8.58 -5.00
CA LEU A 46 5.37 -8.63 -5.99
C LEU A 46 6.13 -9.97 -5.93
N ALA A 47 6.46 -10.46 -4.73
CA ALA A 47 7.13 -11.74 -4.58
C ALA A 47 6.28 -12.89 -5.14
N ASP A 48 5.00 -12.95 -4.76
CA ASP A 48 4.07 -14.03 -5.12
C ASP A 48 3.75 -14.07 -6.63
N HIS A 49 3.80 -12.92 -7.30
CA HIS A 49 3.38 -12.79 -8.70
C HIS A 49 4.50 -12.44 -9.69
N SER A 50 5.72 -12.17 -9.23
CA SER A 50 6.87 -11.78 -10.08
C SER A 50 7.10 -12.70 -11.27
N ALA A 51 7.00 -14.03 -11.06
CA ALA A 51 7.20 -15.03 -12.10
C ALA A 51 6.18 -14.98 -13.25
N ARG A 52 5.05 -14.27 -13.06
CA ARG A 52 3.96 -14.14 -14.04
C ARG A 52 3.97 -12.80 -14.77
N LEU A 53 4.84 -11.87 -14.36
CA LEU A 53 4.92 -10.53 -14.94
C LEU A 53 5.98 -10.47 -16.03
N ALA A 54 5.71 -9.68 -17.07
CA ALA A 54 6.73 -9.36 -18.06
C ALA A 54 7.85 -8.53 -17.41
N GLU A 55 9.11 -8.77 -17.79
CA GLU A 55 10.30 -8.14 -17.20
C GLU A 55 10.22 -6.60 -17.12
N PRO A 56 9.75 -5.85 -18.15
CA PRO A 56 9.64 -4.40 -18.06
C PRO A 56 8.61 -3.94 -17.00
N GLN A 57 7.52 -4.70 -16.81
CA GLN A 57 6.50 -4.40 -15.80
C GLN A 57 7.03 -4.67 -14.40
N LEU A 58 7.75 -5.77 -14.22
CA LEU A 58 8.41 -6.14 -12.97
C LEU A 58 9.39 -5.04 -12.51
N LEU A 59 10.27 -4.60 -13.41
CA LEU A 59 11.25 -3.54 -13.13
C LEU A 59 10.56 -2.21 -12.79
N GLY A 60 9.49 -1.85 -13.51
CA GLY A 60 8.70 -0.65 -13.24
C GLY A 60 8.07 -0.67 -11.84
N LEU A 61 7.45 -1.78 -11.46
CA LEU A 61 6.83 -1.95 -10.15
C LEU A 61 7.87 -1.98 -9.01
N GLN A 62 9.01 -2.64 -9.22
CA GLN A 62 10.12 -2.66 -8.26
C GLN A 62 10.64 -1.25 -7.99
N ARG A 63 10.80 -0.44 -9.04
CA ARG A 63 11.23 0.95 -8.91
C ARG A 63 10.22 1.79 -8.15
N GLN A 64 8.93 1.70 -8.50
CA GLN A 64 7.87 2.42 -7.80
C GLN A 64 7.79 2.06 -6.32
N LEU A 65 7.98 0.78 -5.99
CA LEU A 65 8.00 0.30 -4.61
C LEU A 65 9.23 0.80 -3.84
N ALA A 66 10.40 0.88 -4.48
CA ALA A 66 11.61 1.45 -3.90
C ALA A 66 11.44 2.95 -3.62
N ASP A 67 10.90 3.70 -4.59
CA ASP A 67 10.64 5.13 -4.46
C ASP A 67 9.63 5.40 -3.31
N ALA A 68 8.56 4.61 -3.23
CA ALA A 68 7.59 4.71 -2.14
C ALA A 68 8.19 4.32 -0.77
N THR A 69 9.06 3.32 -0.72
CA THR A 69 9.80 2.95 0.50
C THR A 69 10.64 4.10 0.99
N HIS A 70 11.44 4.70 0.10
CA HIS A 70 12.27 5.83 0.45
C HIS A 70 11.45 7.03 0.92
N ALA A 71 10.30 7.29 0.28
CA ALA A 71 9.40 8.35 0.71
C ALA A 71 8.82 8.12 2.12
N CYS A 72 8.46 6.88 2.47
CA CYS A 72 7.97 6.54 3.82
C CYS A 72 9.07 6.65 4.90
N GLU A 73 10.33 6.40 4.53
CA GLU A 73 11.48 6.52 5.42
C GLU A 73 11.97 7.97 5.56
N ALA A 74 11.61 8.85 4.63
CA ALA A 74 11.93 10.27 4.67
C ALA A 74 10.96 11.02 5.59
N ASP A 75 11.48 11.56 6.70
CA ASP A 75 10.72 12.13 7.83
C ASP A 75 10.11 13.53 7.57
N ASN A 76 9.64 13.81 6.35
CA ASN A 76 9.30 15.17 5.92
C ASN A 76 7.85 15.33 5.42
N ASP A 77 7.18 14.27 4.98
CA ASP A 77 5.77 14.31 4.54
C ASP A 77 5.12 12.91 4.55
N GLN A 78 4.66 12.47 5.73
CA GLN A 78 4.05 11.15 5.94
C GLN A 78 2.77 10.94 5.13
N LEU A 79 1.99 11.99 4.88
CA LEU A 79 0.71 11.91 4.18
C LEU A 79 0.94 11.70 2.67
N THR A 80 1.86 12.44 2.07
CA THR A 80 2.24 12.21 0.67
C THR A 80 2.90 10.85 0.48
N ALA A 81 3.75 10.43 1.42
CA ALA A 81 4.39 9.12 1.39
C ALA A 81 3.35 7.97 1.47
N ALA A 82 2.41 8.04 2.42
CA ALA A 82 1.35 7.06 2.57
C ALA A 82 0.47 6.99 1.31
N ALA A 83 0.10 8.14 0.73
CA ALA A 83 -0.66 8.19 -0.51
C ALA A 83 0.08 7.55 -1.68
N ALA A 84 1.41 7.76 -1.80
CA ALA A 84 2.22 7.12 -2.82
C ALA A 84 2.28 5.60 -2.63
N ALA A 85 2.49 5.12 -1.40
CA ALA A 85 2.52 3.69 -1.07
C ALA A 85 1.18 2.99 -1.39
N VAL A 86 0.04 3.62 -1.04
CA VAL A 86 -1.29 3.10 -1.37
C VAL A 86 -1.53 3.01 -2.88
N ARG A 87 -1.07 4.00 -3.66
CA ARG A 87 -1.18 3.95 -5.13
C ARG A 87 -0.39 2.78 -5.72
N VAL A 88 0.81 2.50 -5.20
CA VAL A 88 1.61 1.33 -5.64
C VAL A 88 0.89 0.02 -5.29
N ALA A 89 0.38 -0.10 -4.06
CA ALA A 89 -0.39 -1.27 -3.64
C ALA A 89 -1.63 -1.50 -4.53
N PHE A 90 -2.33 -0.43 -4.90
CA PHE A 90 -3.49 -0.50 -5.80
C PHE A 90 -3.08 -0.88 -7.24
N ALA A 91 -2.01 -0.31 -7.76
CA ALA A 91 -1.49 -0.67 -9.08
C ALA A 91 -1.11 -2.15 -9.15
N MET A 92 -0.44 -2.67 -8.11
CA MET A 92 -0.13 -4.10 -7.99
C MET A 92 -1.40 -4.94 -7.89
N GLY A 93 -2.36 -4.56 -7.06
CA GLY A 93 -3.64 -5.24 -6.94
C GLY A 93 -4.43 -5.31 -8.26
N ARG A 94 -4.32 -4.30 -9.13
CA ARG A 94 -4.92 -4.32 -10.47
C ARG A 94 -4.23 -5.25 -11.46
N ILE A 95 -2.91 -5.40 -11.33
CA ILE A 95 -2.12 -6.28 -12.19
C ILE A 95 -2.32 -7.74 -11.77
N VAL A 96 -2.43 -7.98 -10.46
CA VAL A 96 -2.57 -9.31 -9.87
C VAL A 96 -4.04 -9.77 -9.79
N GLY A 97 -4.98 -8.87 -9.51
CA GLY A 97 -6.39 -9.16 -9.26
C GLY A 97 -7.12 -9.98 -10.33
N PRO A 98 -6.83 -9.81 -11.64
CA PRO A 98 -7.38 -10.67 -12.68
C PRO A 98 -7.00 -12.15 -12.56
N ALA A 99 -5.95 -12.47 -11.80
CA ALA A 99 -5.51 -13.86 -11.56
C ALA A 99 -6.22 -14.53 -10.37
N VAL A 100 -6.86 -13.75 -9.48
CA VAL A 100 -7.56 -14.25 -8.28
C VAL A 100 -9.06 -14.47 -8.54
N SER A 101 -9.63 -13.80 -9.54
CA SER A 101 -11.07 -13.93 -9.88
C SER A 101 -11.38 -15.08 -10.85
N GLN A 102 -10.41 -15.95 -11.13
CA GLN A 102 -10.59 -17.14 -11.98
C GLN A 102 -10.44 -18.47 -11.22
N GLU A 103 -10.42 -18.41 -9.88
CA GLU A 103 -10.56 -19.58 -9.01
C GLU A 103 -12.01 -19.75 -8.52
#